data_AF-I0X8C4-F1
#
_entry.id   AF-I0X8C4-F1
#
_cell.length_a   1.000
_cell.length_b   1.000
_cell.length_c   1.000
_cell.angle_alpha   90.00
_cell.angle_beta   90.00
_cell.angle_gamma   90.00
#
_symmetry.space_group_name_H-M   'P 1'
#
loop_
_entity.id
_entity.type
_entity.pdbx_description
1 polymer ?
#
loop_
_entity_poly.entity_id
_entity_poly.type
_entity_poly.pdbx_seq_one_letter_code
_entity_poly.pdbx_strand_id
1 'polypeptide(L)'
;MFLDFTIIELYPFLSKEFDHSKNKEIKIEKLSLEYKQPIWWICEKNHSWHATLKERIDGYNCPICSNRRLHRGKNDLQTTHPELIQDWDFAKNGNLKPDDVTEGSPIRVHWICHICKSEWITSIRDRTRSKKTGCPSCARKNVWKKRYKQKLIETGCISNPKLLEDWDYDANYPLTPSDFTPSSNKKVWWKCHVCHYKFEDRINNRSKALYCPVCTNRVVIAGINDLKTTHPDIAAQWHPTKNGNLKPTQFSYGNAKRVWWICPVGHEYQSTILNRTRKKGNGNCCPICDARRHTSFAEQAVFFYVKKSFPNTINRYKDSFLNDFELDIYIPEKKIAIEYDGKAWHKEILFEREKENILYVKKME
;
A
#
# COMPACT_ATOMS: atom_id res chain seq x y z
N MET A 1 77.36 -40.15 35.92
CA MET A 1 76.24 -40.99 36.39
C MET A 1 74.98 -40.38 35.79
N PHE A 2 74.59 -40.82 34.60
CA PHE A 2 73.33 -40.36 34.01
C PHE A 2 72.21 -41.05 34.79
N LEU A 3 71.31 -40.27 35.37
CA LEU A 3 70.09 -40.80 35.98
C LEU A 3 69.23 -41.34 34.84
N ASP A 4 69.10 -42.66 34.75
CA ASP A 4 68.17 -43.34 33.85
C ASP A 4 66.74 -43.10 34.36
N PHE A 5 66.19 -41.91 34.06
CA PHE A 5 64.79 -41.62 34.33
C PHE A 5 63.90 -42.46 33.41
N THR A 6 62.89 -43.11 33.99
CA THR A 6 61.86 -43.83 33.25
C THR A 6 60.97 -42.86 32.45
N ILE A 7 60.29 -43.35 31.42
CA ILE A 7 59.43 -42.51 30.57
C ILE A 7 58.28 -41.84 31.34
N ILE A 8 57.83 -42.45 32.45
CA ILE A 8 56.76 -41.92 33.30
C ILE A 8 57.29 -40.83 34.23
N GLU A 9 58.53 -40.91 34.69
CA GLU A 9 59.16 -39.84 35.47
C GLU A 9 59.37 -38.58 34.63
N LEU A 10 59.73 -38.75 33.36
CA LEU A 10 59.86 -37.64 32.40
C LEU A 10 58.50 -37.08 31.98
N TYR A 11 57.47 -37.93 31.86
CA TYR A 11 56.14 -37.55 31.40
C TYR A 11 55.03 -38.16 32.29
N PRO A 12 54.79 -37.61 33.49
CA PRO A 12 53.86 -38.21 34.48
C PRO A 12 52.41 -38.33 34.00
N PHE A 13 51.99 -37.51 33.04
CA PHE A 13 50.65 -37.58 32.46
C PHE A 13 50.40 -38.89 31.69
N LEU A 14 51.45 -39.55 31.19
CA LEU A 14 51.31 -40.82 30.46
C LEU A 14 50.76 -41.92 31.38
N SER A 15 51.21 -41.99 32.63
CA SER A 15 50.67 -42.98 33.58
C SER A 15 49.18 -42.76 33.86
N LYS A 16 48.73 -41.51 33.96
CA LYS A 16 47.32 -41.18 34.19
C LYS A 16 46.41 -41.58 33.02
N GLU A 17 46.93 -41.47 31.80
CA GLU A 17 46.16 -41.76 30.59
C GLU A 17 46.37 -43.18 30.05
N PHE A 18 47.16 -44.03 30.72
CA PHE A 18 47.39 -45.40 30.30
C PHE A 18 46.19 -46.30 30.65
N ASP A 19 45.61 -46.99 29.66
CA ASP A 19 44.45 -47.87 29.88
C ASP A 19 44.89 -49.25 30.38
N HIS A 20 45.06 -49.39 31.69
CA HIS A 20 45.46 -50.65 32.34
C HIS A 20 44.52 -51.83 32.02
N SER A 21 43.24 -51.57 31.78
CA SER A 21 42.25 -52.62 31.51
C SER A 21 42.46 -53.28 30.15
N LYS A 22 42.98 -52.51 29.17
CA LYS A 22 43.21 -52.93 27.79
C LYS A 22 44.66 -53.28 27.49
N ASN A 23 45.60 -52.82 28.30
CA ASN A 23 47.03 -53.10 28.15
C ASN A 23 47.54 -54.12 29.21
N LYS A 24 46.83 -55.23 29.41
CA LYS A 24 47.08 -56.18 30.52
C LYS A 24 48.51 -56.74 30.57
N GLU A 25 49.15 -56.89 29.41
CA GLU A 25 50.50 -57.48 29.27
C GLU A 25 51.61 -56.44 29.19
N ILE A 26 51.27 -55.14 29.14
CA ILE A 26 52.23 -54.06 28.93
C ILE A 26 52.45 -53.33 30.25
N LYS A 27 53.70 -53.23 30.68
CA LYS A 27 54.13 -52.43 31.84
C LYS A 27 54.71 -51.13 31.34
N ILE A 28 53.96 -50.03 31.49
CA ILE A 28 54.34 -48.71 30.95
C ILE A 28 55.68 -48.22 31.54
N GLU A 29 56.01 -48.63 32.78
CA GLU A 29 57.26 -48.27 33.46
C GLU A 29 58.51 -48.83 32.76
N LYS A 30 58.33 -49.89 31.96
CA LYS A 30 59.41 -50.60 31.25
C LYS A 30 59.58 -50.16 29.80
N LEU A 31 58.76 -49.22 29.32
CA LEU A 31 58.81 -48.78 27.91
C LEU A 31 59.83 -47.65 27.70
N SER A 32 60.44 -47.62 26.51
CA SER A 32 61.36 -46.57 26.06
C SER A 32 60.78 -45.80 24.85
N LEU A 33 61.39 -44.66 24.50
CA LEU A 33 61.02 -43.85 23.32
C LEU A 33 61.21 -44.57 21.97
N GLU A 34 61.96 -45.67 21.98
CA GLU A 34 62.16 -46.52 20.80
C GLU A 34 60.95 -47.42 20.53
N TYR A 35 60.09 -47.65 21.52
CA TYR A 35 58.89 -48.48 21.36
C TYR A 35 57.91 -47.87 20.35
N LYS A 36 57.74 -48.54 19.20
CA LYS A 36 56.95 -48.03 18.06
C LYS A 36 55.51 -48.54 17.99
N GLN A 37 55.14 -49.54 18.78
CA GLN A 37 53.78 -50.08 18.70
C GLN A 37 52.77 -49.16 19.40
N PRO A 38 51.56 -48.97 18.84
CA PRO A 38 50.49 -48.26 19.53
C PRO A 38 50.01 -49.04 20.76
N ILE A 39 49.72 -48.33 21.84
CA ILE A 39 49.12 -48.89 23.06
C ILE A 39 47.82 -48.16 23.37
N TRP A 40 46.98 -48.74 24.23
CA TRP A 40 45.70 -48.13 24.59
C TRP A 40 45.88 -46.99 25.60
N TRP A 41 45.23 -45.88 25.31
CA TRP A 41 45.12 -44.73 26.18
C TRP A 41 43.66 -44.48 26.51
N ILE A 42 43.41 -43.87 27.66
CA ILE A 42 42.11 -43.46 28.16
C ILE A 42 42.20 -42.03 28.68
N CYS A 43 41.23 -41.19 28.34
CA CYS A 43 41.17 -39.82 28.84
C CYS A 43 40.18 -39.71 29.99
N GLU A 44 40.17 -38.57 30.68
CA GLU A 44 39.24 -38.29 31.78
C GLU A 44 37.76 -38.42 31.39
N LYS A 45 37.43 -38.24 30.10
CA LYS A 45 36.06 -38.46 29.57
C LYS A 45 35.76 -39.92 29.22
N ASN A 46 36.63 -40.85 29.61
CA ASN A 46 36.52 -42.29 29.38
C ASN A 46 36.46 -42.67 27.88
N HIS A 47 37.15 -41.91 27.03
CA HIS A 47 37.36 -42.31 25.64
C HIS A 47 38.66 -43.09 25.53
N SER A 48 38.61 -44.30 24.97
CA SER A 48 39.83 -45.06 24.68
C SER A 48 40.31 -44.82 23.24
N TRP A 49 41.61 -44.70 23.03
CA TRP A 49 42.22 -44.66 21.70
C TRP A 49 43.60 -45.34 21.69
N HIS A 50 44.08 -45.68 20.50
CA HIS A 50 45.45 -46.14 20.30
C HIS A 50 46.34 -45.00 19.85
N ALA A 51 47.53 -44.92 20.42
CA ALA A 51 48.62 -44.05 19.98
C ALA A 51 49.95 -44.62 20.47
N THR A 52 51.03 -44.25 19.80
CA THR A 52 52.40 -44.53 20.24
C THR A 52 52.82 -43.59 21.37
N LEU A 53 53.86 -43.95 22.12
CA LEU A 53 54.44 -43.08 23.15
C LEU A 53 54.94 -41.75 22.57
N LYS A 54 55.59 -41.80 21.39
CA LYS A 54 56.07 -40.61 20.69
C LYS A 54 54.92 -39.66 20.36
N GLU A 55 53.81 -40.15 19.79
CA GLU A 55 52.64 -39.31 19.49
C GLU A 55 52.06 -38.67 20.76
N ARG A 56 52.01 -39.39 21.87
CA ARG A 56 51.52 -38.83 23.14
C ARG A 56 52.41 -37.71 23.66
N ILE A 57 53.74 -37.88 23.57
CA ILE A 57 54.73 -36.87 23.96
C ILE A 57 54.68 -35.65 23.03
N ASP A 58 54.48 -35.88 21.73
CA ASP A 58 54.31 -34.83 20.71
C ASP A 58 52.96 -34.08 20.85
N GLY A 59 52.13 -34.44 21.84
CA GLY A 59 50.89 -33.73 22.18
C GLY A 59 49.64 -34.22 21.44
N TYR A 60 49.68 -35.41 20.83
CA TYR A 60 48.49 -36.02 20.24
C TYR A 60 47.54 -36.51 21.34
N ASN A 61 46.66 -35.60 21.74
CA ASN A 61 45.59 -35.85 22.70
C ASN A 61 44.46 -36.74 22.16
N CYS A 62 43.56 -37.13 23.06
CA CYS A 62 42.38 -37.92 22.74
C CYS A 62 41.71 -37.43 21.42
N PRO A 63 41.67 -38.26 20.37
CA PRO A 63 41.17 -37.84 19.05
C PRO A 63 39.66 -37.59 19.06
N ILE A 64 38.94 -38.16 20.02
CA ILE A 64 37.50 -37.95 20.21
C ILE A 64 37.26 -36.60 20.88
N CYS A 65 37.94 -36.29 22.00
CA CYS A 65 37.81 -34.99 22.67
C CYS A 65 38.23 -33.80 21.78
N SER A 66 39.16 -34.02 20.85
CA SER A 66 39.62 -33.01 19.90
C SER A 66 38.84 -32.98 18.58
N ASN A 67 37.73 -33.74 18.48
CA ASN A 67 36.87 -33.84 17.30
C ASN A 67 37.58 -34.30 16.01
N ARG A 68 38.81 -34.84 16.11
CA ARG A 68 39.56 -35.43 14.99
C ARG A 68 39.02 -36.80 14.59
N ARG A 69 38.33 -37.49 15.51
CA ARG A 69 37.63 -38.76 15.29
C ARG A 69 36.20 -38.65 15.81
N LEU A 70 35.24 -38.93 14.95
CA LEU A 70 33.82 -39.04 15.32
C LEU A 70 33.61 -40.27 16.21
N HIS A 71 32.81 -40.10 17.26
CA HIS A 71 32.28 -41.16 18.10
C HIS A 71 30.81 -40.83 18.44
N ARG A 72 29.89 -41.62 17.88
CA ARG A 72 28.45 -41.47 18.12
C ARG A 72 28.11 -41.62 19.60
N GLY A 73 27.14 -40.85 20.07
CA GLY A 73 26.75 -40.78 21.48
C GLY A 73 27.76 -40.05 22.38
N LYS A 74 28.81 -39.43 21.82
CA LYS A 74 29.87 -38.76 22.59
C LYS A 74 30.18 -37.36 22.07
N ASN A 75 30.66 -37.25 20.84
CA ASN A 75 31.11 -35.98 20.26
C ASN A 75 30.45 -35.64 18.91
N ASP A 76 29.44 -36.41 18.53
CA ASP A 76 28.62 -36.10 17.37
C ASP A 76 27.71 -34.89 17.64
N LEU A 77 27.23 -34.26 16.57
CA LEU A 77 26.44 -33.03 16.64
C LEU A 77 25.09 -33.26 17.33
N GLN A 78 24.46 -34.43 17.16
CA GLN A 78 23.20 -34.75 17.81
C GLN A 78 23.33 -34.81 19.33
N THR A 79 24.41 -35.43 19.81
CA THR A 79 24.72 -35.53 21.23
C THR A 79 25.13 -34.19 21.83
N THR A 80 25.98 -33.42 21.14
CA THR A 80 26.57 -32.20 21.71
C THR A 80 25.70 -30.95 21.51
N HIS A 81 24.88 -30.91 20.46
CA HIS A 81 24.05 -29.76 20.06
C HIS A 81 22.64 -30.18 19.64
N PRO A 82 21.86 -30.82 20.54
CA PRO A 82 20.52 -31.30 20.22
C PRO A 82 19.56 -30.18 19.76
N GLU A 83 19.81 -28.93 20.18
CA GLU A 83 19.03 -27.77 19.78
C GLU A 83 19.20 -27.38 18.31
N LEU A 84 20.24 -27.87 17.63
CA LEU A 84 20.44 -27.62 16.20
C LEU A 84 19.63 -28.59 15.32
N ILE A 85 19.15 -29.70 15.88
CA ILE A 85 18.46 -30.76 15.13
C ILE A 85 17.10 -30.28 14.60
N GLN A 86 16.42 -29.41 15.34
CA GLN A 86 15.19 -28.76 14.86
C GLN A 86 15.40 -27.91 13.59
N ASP A 87 16.65 -27.51 13.32
CA ASP A 87 17.01 -26.75 12.12
C ASP A 87 17.62 -27.62 11.01
N TRP A 88 17.82 -28.92 11.23
CA TRP A 88 18.42 -29.82 10.23
C TRP A 88 17.42 -30.20 9.14
N ASP A 89 17.79 -30.00 7.87
CA ASP A 89 16.95 -30.40 6.74
C ASP A 89 17.22 -31.87 6.35
N PHE A 90 16.46 -32.79 6.96
CA PHE A 90 16.59 -34.23 6.69
C PHE A 90 16.29 -34.61 5.24
N ALA A 91 15.41 -33.85 4.56
CA ALA A 91 15.05 -34.15 3.18
C ALA A 91 16.18 -33.78 2.20
N LYS A 92 16.89 -32.67 2.45
CA LYS A 92 17.93 -32.17 1.53
C LYS A 92 19.34 -32.66 1.86
N ASN A 93 19.58 -33.15 3.08
CA ASN A 93 20.88 -33.72 3.44
C ASN A 93 21.02 -35.21 3.10
N GLY A 94 19.99 -35.83 2.51
CA GLY A 94 20.03 -37.22 2.06
C GLY A 94 20.37 -38.18 3.21
N ASN A 95 21.43 -38.97 3.04
CA ASN A 95 21.85 -39.96 4.04
C ASN A 95 22.71 -39.39 5.17
N LEU A 96 23.15 -38.13 5.08
CA LEU A 96 23.97 -37.51 6.12
C LEU A 96 23.08 -37.15 7.32
N LYS A 97 23.30 -37.83 8.44
CA LYS A 97 22.59 -37.60 9.69
C LYS A 97 23.38 -36.70 10.63
N PRO A 98 22.72 -36.02 11.58
CA PRO A 98 23.42 -35.20 12.56
C PRO A 98 24.43 -35.97 13.42
N ASP A 99 24.21 -37.26 13.65
CA ASP A 99 25.15 -38.11 14.39
C ASP A 99 26.34 -38.61 13.53
N ASP A 100 26.40 -38.26 12.24
CA ASP A 100 27.51 -38.54 11.33
C ASP A 100 28.61 -37.46 11.31
N VAL A 101 28.43 -36.38 12.06
CA VAL A 101 29.33 -35.21 12.02
C VAL A 101 29.64 -34.69 13.42
N THR A 102 30.84 -34.12 13.60
CA THR A 102 31.23 -33.43 14.84
C THR A 102 30.95 -31.93 14.74
N GLU A 103 30.91 -31.24 15.89
CA GLU A 103 30.70 -29.79 15.96
C GLU A 103 31.71 -28.96 15.14
N GLY A 104 32.94 -29.46 14.96
CA GLY A 104 34.02 -28.76 14.26
C GLY A 104 34.01 -28.97 12.74
N SER A 105 33.06 -29.75 12.22
CA SER A 105 33.04 -30.16 10.82
C SER A 105 32.88 -28.97 9.87
N PRO A 106 33.75 -28.82 8.84
CA PRO A 106 33.62 -27.77 7.83
C PRO A 106 32.55 -28.10 6.77
N ILE A 107 31.96 -29.30 6.81
CA ILE A 107 30.94 -29.75 5.85
C ILE A 107 29.77 -28.77 5.87
N ARG A 108 29.36 -28.35 4.68
CA ARG A 108 28.20 -27.49 4.46
C ARG A 108 26.98 -28.37 4.26
N VAL A 109 25.94 -28.12 5.04
CA VAL A 109 24.67 -28.86 5.00
C VAL A 109 23.50 -27.90 4.82
N HIS A 110 22.37 -28.44 4.38
CA HIS A 110 21.11 -27.72 4.30
C HIS A 110 20.48 -27.60 5.69
N TRP A 111 20.10 -26.38 6.04
CA TRP A 111 19.36 -26.05 7.25
C TRP A 111 18.02 -25.43 6.89
N ILE A 112 17.00 -25.70 7.69
CA ILE A 112 15.66 -25.12 7.60
C ILE A 112 15.27 -24.53 8.96
N CYS A 113 14.93 -23.25 9.02
CA CYS A 113 14.72 -22.59 10.31
C CYS A 113 13.40 -23.08 10.91
N HIS A 114 13.40 -23.67 12.10
CA HIS A 114 12.17 -24.08 12.76
C HIS A 114 11.19 -22.91 13.01
N ILE A 115 11.71 -21.69 13.18
CA ILE A 115 10.94 -20.46 13.44
C ILE A 115 10.33 -19.89 12.16
N CYS A 116 11.16 -19.57 11.15
CA CYS A 116 10.74 -18.81 9.98
C CYS A 116 10.65 -19.62 8.68
N LYS A 117 10.99 -20.92 8.75
CA LYS A 117 11.01 -21.88 7.63
C LYS A 117 11.90 -21.50 6.45
N SER A 118 12.69 -20.43 6.57
CA SER A 118 13.71 -20.11 5.56
C SER A 118 14.79 -21.17 5.58
N GLU A 119 15.24 -21.54 4.38
CA GLU A 119 16.33 -22.48 4.18
C GLU A 119 17.64 -21.74 3.93
N TRP A 120 18.76 -22.32 4.35
CA TRP A 120 20.09 -21.82 3.99
C TRP A 120 21.13 -22.94 4.07
N ILE A 121 22.27 -22.73 3.40
CA ILE A 121 23.40 -23.66 3.43
C ILE A 121 24.55 -23.01 4.19
N THR A 122 25.04 -23.68 5.23
CA THR A 122 26.24 -23.26 5.97
C THR A 122 26.96 -24.45 6.59
N SER A 123 28.20 -24.24 7.04
CA SER A 123 28.96 -25.29 7.72
C SER A 123 28.46 -25.56 9.13
N ILE A 124 28.64 -26.80 9.60
CA ILE A 124 28.34 -27.18 10.99
C ILE A 124 29.19 -26.35 11.96
N ARG A 125 30.48 -26.18 11.67
CA ARG A 125 31.40 -25.32 12.44
C ARG A 125 30.90 -23.89 12.61
N ASP A 126 30.27 -23.30 11.59
CA ASP A 126 29.74 -21.93 11.68
C ASP A 126 28.48 -21.83 12.57
N ARG A 127 27.84 -22.96 12.89
CA ARG A 127 26.66 -23.07 13.77
C ARG A 127 27.03 -23.37 15.22
N THR A 128 28.23 -23.86 15.49
CA THR A 128 28.68 -24.36 16.81
C THR A 128 29.80 -23.54 17.45
N ARG A 129 30.66 -22.89 16.65
CA ARG A 129 31.78 -22.07 17.18
C ARG A 129 31.32 -20.94 18.12
N SER A 130 32.25 -20.36 18.88
CA SER A 130 31.98 -19.25 19.81
C SER A 130 31.16 -18.10 19.19
N LYS A 131 31.56 -17.65 17.99
CA LYS A 131 30.81 -16.68 17.18
C LYS A 131 29.92 -17.40 16.17
N LYS A 132 28.98 -18.21 16.67
CA LYS A 132 28.03 -18.98 15.85
C LYS A 132 27.05 -18.09 15.11
N THR A 133 26.61 -18.57 13.95
CA THR A 133 25.62 -17.91 13.10
C THR A 133 24.30 -18.67 13.15
N GLY A 134 23.18 -17.95 13.18
CA GLY A 134 21.84 -18.51 13.15
C GLY A 134 21.24 -18.48 11.74
N CYS A 135 19.91 -18.57 11.67
CA CYS A 135 19.18 -18.36 10.42
C CYS A 135 19.43 -16.92 9.88
N PRO A 136 19.96 -16.75 8.65
CA PRO A 136 20.22 -15.44 8.07
C PRO A 136 18.96 -14.57 7.92
N SER A 137 17.82 -15.19 7.60
CA SER A 137 16.53 -14.50 7.49
C SER A 137 16.04 -13.94 8.82
N CYS A 138 16.14 -14.71 9.91
CA CYS A 138 15.82 -14.23 11.25
C CYS A 138 16.74 -13.10 11.69
N ALA A 139 18.05 -13.23 11.43
CA ALA A 139 19.03 -12.18 11.75
C ALA A 139 18.70 -10.87 11.02
N ARG A 140 18.42 -10.90 9.71
CA ARG A 140 17.98 -9.73 8.94
C ARG A 140 16.69 -9.12 9.47
N LYS A 141 15.68 -9.95 9.79
CA LYS A 141 14.41 -9.49 10.39
C LYS A 141 14.66 -8.78 11.73
N ASN A 142 15.55 -9.30 12.58
CA ASN A 142 15.88 -8.67 13.86
C ASN A 142 16.61 -7.33 13.71
N VAL A 143 17.55 -7.24 12.76
CA VAL A 143 18.22 -5.96 12.43
C VAL A 143 17.19 -4.94 11.94
N TRP A 144 16.28 -5.34 11.05
CA TRP A 144 15.21 -4.47 10.57
C TRP A 144 14.30 -4.02 11.72
N LYS A 145 13.86 -4.93 12.60
CA LYS A 145 13.04 -4.58 13.78
C LYS A 145 13.72 -3.55 14.68
N LYS A 146 15.03 -3.72 14.94
CA LYS A 146 15.81 -2.77 15.75
C LYS A 146 15.86 -1.39 15.09
N ARG A 147 16.18 -1.34 13.78
CA ARG A 147 16.20 -0.09 13.00
C ARG A 147 14.84 0.58 12.95
N TYR A 148 13.77 -0.21 12.77
CA TYR A 148 12.42 0.31 12.71
C TYR A 148 11.94 0.89 14.05
N LYS A 149 12.23 0.19 15.15
CA LYS A 149 11.96 0.71 16.50
C LYS A 149 12.68 2.04 16.76
N GLN A 150 13.94 2.13 16.33
CA GLN A 150 14.69 3.39 16.42
C GLN A 150 14.03 4.50 15.58
N LYS A 151 13.61 4.19 14.35
CA LYS A 151 12.88 5.13 13.49
C LYS A 151 11.57 5.61 14.13
N LEU A 152 10.81 4.72 14.78
CA LEU A 152 9.58 5.09 15.51
C LEU A 152 9.87 6.08 16.65
N ILE A 153 10.98 5.89 17.38
CA ILE A 153 11.40 6.82 18.44
C ILE A 153 11.76 8.19 17.84
N GLU A 154 12.49 8.20 16.72
CA GLU A 154 12.97 9.43 16.08
C GLU A 154 11.85 10.23 15.41
N THR A 155 10.93 9.57 14.69
CA THR A 155 9.89 10.26 13.90
C THR A 155 8.53 10.31 14.57
N GLY A 156 8.36 9.60 15.69
CA GLY A 156 7.07 9.38 16.32
C GLY A 156 6.17 8.39 15.54
N CYS A 157 5.05 8.06 16.18
CA CYS A 157 3.99 7.24 15.61
C CYS A 157 2.86 8.09 15.00
N ILE A 158 1.83 7.44 14.46
CA ILE A 158 0.62 8.14 13.98
C ILE A 158 -0.12 8.71 15.20
N SER A 159 -0.17 10.04 15.30
CA SER A 159 -0.84 10.76 16.39
C SER A 159 -1.86 11.81 15.93
N ASN A 160 -2.03 12.00 14.61
CA ASN A 160 -2.99 12.97 14.07
C ASN A 160 -4.44 12.53 14.37
N PRO A 161 -5.24 13.30 15.14
CA PRO A 161 -6.58 12.89 15.56
C PRO A 161 -7.51 12.51 14.41
N LYS A 162 -7.46 13.25 13.29
CA LYS A 162 -8.31 12.97 12.12
C LYS A 162 -7.99 11.63 11.45
N LEU A 163 -6.73 11.17 11.55
CA LEU A 163 -6.36 9.84 11.06
C LEU A 163 -6.77 8.75 12.04
N LEU A 164 -6.70 9.03 13.34
CA LEU A 164 -7.10 8.09 14.39
C LEU A 164 -8.61 7.81 14.35
N GLU A 165 -9.42 8.84 14.07
CA GLU A 165 -10.87 8.69 13.82
C GLU A 165 -11.18 7.81 12.60
N ASP A 166 -10.32 7.86 11.59
CA ASP A 166 -10.47 7.10 10.35
C ASP A 166 -9.85 5.70 10.41
N TRP A 167 -9.15 5.32 11.49
CA TRP A 167 -8.51 4.01 11.62
C TRP A 167 -9.55 2.93 11.95
N ASP A 168 -9.63 1.88 11.12
CA ASP A 168 -10.52 0.74 11.40
C ASP A 168 -9.82 -0.25 12.36
N TYR A 169 -10.06 -0.13 13.66
CA TYR A 169 -9.38 -0.93 14.69
C TYR A 169 -9.68 -2.43 14.58
N ASP A 170 -10.92 -2.79 14.27
CA ASP A 170 -11.34 -4.19 14.15
C ASP A 170 -10.69 -4.84 12.92
N ALA A 171 -10.69 -4.15 11.78
CA ALA A 171 -10.12 -4.67 10.54
C ALA A 171 -8.58 -4.71 10.55
N ASN A 172 -7.93 -3.95 11.43
CA ASN A 172 -6.47 -3.91 11.54
C ASN A 172 -5.92 -4.72 12.71
N TYR A 173 -6.74 -5.28 13.60
CA TYR A 173 -6.26 -6.07 14.74
C TYR A 173 -5.30 -7.19 14.28
N PRO A 174 -4.13 -7.38 14.94
CA PRO A 174 -3.70 -6.76 16.20
C PRO A 174 -2.88 -5.46 16.04
N LEU A 175 -2.87 -4.85 14.86
CA LEU A 175 -2.08 -3.66 14.56
C LEU A 175 -2.75 -2.39 15.08
N THR A 176 -1.95 -1.48 15.62
CA THR A 176 -2.38 -0.21 16.20
C THR A 176 -1.65 0.97 15.53
N PRO A 177 -2.21 2.20 15.59
CA PRO A 177 -1.52 3.38 15.06
C PRO A 177 -0.12 3.63 15.66
N SER A 178 0.12 3.20 16.91
CA SER A 178 1.41 3.33 17.57
C SER A 178 2.51 2.43 16.98
N ASP A 179 2.13 1.40 16.23
CA ASP A 179 3.08 0.50 15.57
C ASP A 179 3.72 1.13 14.32
N PHE A 180 3.22 2.28 13.86
CA PHE A 180 3.60 2.86 12.58
C PHE A 180 4.03 4.32 12.65
N THR A 181 5.04 4.64 11.84
CA THR A 181 5.39 6.03 11.53
C THR A 181 4.41 6.60 10.50
N PRO A 182 4.14 7.93 10.49
CA PRO A 182 3.28 8.56 9.46
C PRO A 182 3.78 8.36 8.02
N SER A 183 5.07 8.07 7.83
CA SER A 183 5.69 7.80 6.52
C SER A 183 5.60 6.33 6.06
N SER A 184 4.93 5.46 6.81
CA SER A 184 4.84 4.03 6.49
C SER A 184 4.16 3.77 5.14
N ASN A 185 4.73 2.87 4.33
CA ASN A 185 4.11 2.37 3.10
C ASN A 185 3.14 1.20 3.35
N LYS A 186 2.94 0.80 4.61
CA LYS A 186 2.01 -0.27 4.97
C LYS A 186 0.59 0.14 4.59
N LYS A 187 -0.09 -0.75 3.88
CA LYS A 187 -1.54 -0.66 3.66
C LYS A 187 -2.27 -1.20 4.89
N VAL A 188 -3.31 -0.47 5.28
CA VAL A 188 -4.20 -0.77 6.41
C VAL A 188 -5.62 -0.38 6.02
N TRP A 189 -6.59 -0.88 6.77
CA TRP A 189 -8.00 -0.53 6.59
C TRP A 189 -8.32 0.80 7.26
N TRP A 190 -9.05 1.64 6.52
CA TRP A 190 -9.59 2.91 6.98
C TRP A 190 -11.11 2.85 6.90
N LYS A 191 -11.78 3.47 7.87
CA LYS A 191 -13.22 3.69 7.87
C LYS A 191 -13.44 5.19 8.04
N CYS A 192 -13.87 5.86 6.98
CA CYS A 192 -14.07 7.31 7.06
C CYS A 192 -15.09 7.66 8.15
N HIS A 193 -14.75 8.54 9.08
CA HIS A 193 -15.70 8.96 10.12
C HIS A 193 -16.90 9.75 9.58
N VAL A 194 -16.78 10.37 8.39
CA VAL A 194 -17.86 11.16 7.77
C VAL A 194 -18.85 10.30 7.00
N CYS A 195 -18.37 9.49 6.05
CA CYS A 195 -19.23 8.70 5.16
C CYS A 195 -19.29 7.21 5.51
N HIS A 196 -18.54 6.78 6.52
CA HIS A 196 -18.43 5.39 7.00
C HIS A 196 -17.95 4.36 5.98
N TYR A 197 -17.57 4.80 4.77
CA TYR A 197 -17.01 3.93 3.76
C TYR A 197 -15.67 3.35 4.22
N LYS A 198 -15.55 2.02 4.09
CA LYS A 198 -14.33 1.27 4.41
C LYS A 198 -13.49 1.08 3.16
N PHE A 199 -12.18 1.34 3.28
CA PHE A 199 -11.25 1.21 2.17
C PHE A 199 -9.83 0.91 2.66
N GLU A 200 -9.03 0.26 1.80
CA GLU A 200 -7.62 0.01 2.07
C GLU A 200 -6.75 1.08 1.39
N ASP A 201 -5.83 1.70 2.13
CA ASP A 201 -4.82 2.61 1.56
C ASP A 201 -3.54 2.61 2.42
N ARG A 202 -2.45 3.13 1.85
CA ARG A 202 -1.17 3.29 2.54
C ARG A 202 -1.25 4.40 3.60
N ILE A 203 -0.61 4.16 4.74
CA ILE A 203 -0.51 5.13 5.84
C ILE A 203 0.05 6.47 5.34
N ASN A 204 1.16 6.46 4.61
CA ASN A 204 1.78 7.70 4.12
C ASN A 204 0.91 8.52 3.15
N ASN A 205 0.04 7.88 2.37
CA ASN A 205 -0.92 8.57 1.52
C ASN A 205 -1.94 9.32 2.38
N ARG A 206 -2.48 8.66 3.42
CA ARG A 206 -3.44 9.26 4.35
C ARG A 206 -2.81 10.36 5.19
N SER A 207 -1.58 10.17 5.67
CA SER A 207 -0.87 11.20 6.43
C SER A 207 -0.57 12.46 5.64
N LYS A 208 -0.40 12.37 4.31
CA LYS A 208 -0.22 13.54 3.43
C LYS A 208 -1.55 14.15 2.98
N ALA A 209 -2.54 13.32 2.69
CA ALA A 209 -3.85 13.73 2.17
C ALA A 209 -4.97 13.11 3.01
N LEU A 210 -5.46 13.87 3.99
CA LEU A 210 -6.49 13.44 4.95
C LEU A 210 -7.86 13.15 4.31
N TYR A 211 -8.05 13.44 3.03
CA TYR A 211 -9.36 13.33 2.40
C TYR A 211 -9.74 11.90 2.00
N CYS A 212 -10.88 11.42 2.49
CA CYS A 212 -11.51 10.19 2.00
C CYS A 212 -11.75 10.28 0.48
N PRO A 213 -11.41 9.25 -0.31
CA PRO A 213 -11.61 9.26 -1.76
C PRO A 213 -13.08 9.35 -2.17
N VAL A 214 -13.99 8.87 -1.32
CA VAL A 214 -15.45 8.97 -1.54
C VAL A 214 -15.94 10.38 -1.23
N CYS A 215 -15.58 10.97 -0.09
CA CYS A 215 -15.97 12.35 0.25
C CYS A 215 -15.42 13.39 -0.75
N THR A 216 -14.30 13.10 -1.42
CA THR A 216 -13.73 13.95 -2.48
C THR A 216 -14.20 13.60 -3.89
N ASN A 217 -15.16 12.67 -4.02
CA ASN A 217 -15.70 12.23 -5.30
C ASN A 217 -14.66 11.65 -6.29
N ARG A 218 -13.48 11.27 -5.79
CA ARG A 218 -12.45 10.54 -6.56
C ARG A 218 -12.86 9.09 -6.80
N VAL A 219 -13.61 8.53 -5.86
CA VAL A 219 -14.29 7.23 -5.99
C VAL A 219 -15.78 7.47 -5.81
N VAL A 220 -16.60 6.91 -6.70
CA VAL A 220 -18.07 7.01 -6.63
C VAL A 220 -18.62 5.70 -6.12
N ILE A 221 -19.39 5.79 -5.03
CA ILE A 221 -20.07 4.67 -4.38
C ILE A 221 -21.57 4.95 -4.40
N ALA A 222 -22.31 4.02 -5.02
CA ALA A 222 -23.76 4.06 -5.05
C ALA A 222 -24.33 4.03 -3.63
N GLY A 223 -25.30 4.91 -3.36
CA GLY A 223 -25.91 5.10 -2.04
C GLY A 223 -25.13 6.05 -1.12
N ILE A 224 -23.98 6.59 -1.55
CA ILE A 224 -23.20 7.54 -0.74
C ILE A 224 -23.03 8.87 -1.46
N ASN A 225 -22.28 8.88 -2.56
CA ASN A 225 -21.87 10.12 -3.25
C ASN A 225 -22.17 10.11 -4.76
N ASP A 226 -22.94 9.14 -5.22
CA ASP A 226 -23.42 9.12 -6.59
C ASP A 226 -24.51 10.19 -6.85
N LEU A 227 -24.75 10.48 -8.12
CA LEU A 227 -25.67 11.51 -8.58
C LEU A 227 -27.10 11.21 -8.17
N LYS A 228 -27.54 9.94 -8.21
CA LYS A 228 -28.90 9.55 -7.83
C LYS A 228 -29.14 9.82 -6.35
N THR A 229 -28.15 9.49 -5.51
CA THR A 229 -28.24 9.70 -4.06
C THR A 229 -28.17 11.18 -3.68
N THR A 230 -27.24 11.94 -4.28
CA THR A 230 -26.99 13.32 -3.87
C THR A 230 -27.87 14.37 -4.57
N HIS A 231 -28.35 14.09 -5.78
CA HIS A 231 -29.15 14.99 -6.62
C HIS A 231 -30.28 14.21 -7.35
N PRO A 232 -31.25 13.67 -6.60
CA PRO A 232 -32.30 12.81 -7.16
C PRO A 232 -33.16 13.51 -8.23
N ASP A 233 -33.37 14.82 -8.10
CA ASP A 233 -34.10 15.69 -9.02
C ASP A 233 -33.39 15.84 -10.39
N ILE A 234 -32.06 15.90 -10.38
CA ILE A 234 -31.24 15.90 -11.58
C ILE A 234 -31.19 14.50 -12.18
N ALA A 235 -30.99 13.46 -11.36
CA ALA A 235 -30.96 12.08 -11.81
C ALA A 235 -32.29 11.63 -12.46
N ALA A 236 -33.43 12.17 -12.02
CA ALA A 236 -34.74 11.93 -12.64
C ALA A 236 -34.85 12.43 -14.09
N GLN A 237 -34.01 13.41 -14.47
CA GLN A 237 -33.96 13.96 -15.84
C GLN A 237 -32.96 13.20 -16.73
N TRP A 238 -32.37 12.09 -16.26
CA TRP A 238 -31.49 11.25 -17.06
C TRP A 238 -32.28 10.60 -18.19
N HIS A 239 -31.78 10.69 -19.42
CA HIS A 239 -32.49 10.12 -20.56
C HIS A 239 -32.56 8.58 -20.45
N PRO A 240 -33.74 7.94 -20.62
CA PRO A 240 -33.94 6.51 -20.33
C PRO A 240 -33.20 5.57 -21.29
N THR A 241 -33.07 5.92 -22.57
CA THR A 241 -32.51 5.03 -23.61
C THR A 241 -31.21 5.53 -24.26
N LYS A 242 -31.03 6.84 -24.44
CA LYS A 242 -29.88 7.42 -25.18
C LYS A 242 -28.52 7.36 -24.48
N ASN A 243 -28.47 6.97 -23.21
CA ASN A 243 -27.22 6.83 -22.45
C ASN A 243 -26.68 5.39 -22.42
N GLY A 244 -27.32 4.45 -23.13
CA GLY A 244 -26.93 3.04 -23.14
C GLY A 244 -26.88 2.46 -21.72
N ASN A 245 -25.73 1.89 -21.35
CA ASN A 245 -25.54 1.26 -20.04
C ASN A 245 -25.14 2.24 -18.92
N LEU A 246 -25.01 3.54 -19.21
CA LEU A 246 -24.61 4.52 -18.20
C LEU A 246 -25.77 4.86 -17.26
N LYS A 247 -25.50 4.78 -15.95
CA LYS A 247 -26.47 5.01 -14.89
C LYS A 247 -26.05 6.19 -14.00
N PRO A 248 -27.00 7.00 -13.50
CA PRO A 248 -26.69 8.07 -12.53
C PRO A 248 -25.91 7.60 -11.30
N THR A 249 -26.09 6.34 -10.89
CA THR A 249 -25.39 5.74 -9.74
C THR A 249 -23.89 5.53 -9.94
N GLN A 250 -23.36 5.74 -11.16
CA GLN A 250 -21.94 5.56 -11.50
C GLN A 250 -21.14 6.87 -11.46
N PHE A 251 -21.81 8.02 -11.32
CA PHE A 251 -21.19 9.33 -11.45
C PHE A 251 -21.47 10.17 -10.20
N SER A 252 -20.51 10.99 -9.78
CA SER A 252 -20.75 12.05 -8.80
C SER A 252 -21.25 13.32 -9.49
N TYR A 253 -21.81 14.25 -8.72
CA TYR A 253 -22.29 15.54 -9.24
C TYR A 253 -21.18 16.37 -9.93
N GLY A 254 -19.91 16.20 -9.54
CA GLY A 254 -18.79 16.95 -10.12
C GLY A 254 -18.29 16.43 -11.47
N ASN A 255 -18.90 15.39 -12.03
CA ASN A 255 -18.33 14.69 -13.19
C ASN A 255 -18.53 15.46 -14.51
N ALA A 256 -17.47 15.57 -15.32
CA ALA A 256 -17.52 16.29 -16.61
C ALA A 256 -18.09 15.47 -17.78
N LYS A 257 -18.53 14.21 -17.56
CA LYS A 257 -19.11 13.36 -18.61
C LYS A 257 -20.36 14.00 -19.21
N ARG A 258 -20.37 14.14 -20.53
CA ARG A 258 -21.53 14.59 -21.32
C ARG A 258 -22.46 13.41 -21.55
N VAL A 259 -23.73 13.59 -21.19
CA VAL A 259 -24.80 12.58 -21.29
C VAL A 259 -26.07 13.24 -21.82
N TRP A 260 -27.02 12.42 -22.26
CA TRP A 260 -28.34 12.84 -22.69
C TRP A 260 -29.27 13.05 -21.49
N TRP A 261 -30.02 14.14 -21.53
CA TRP A 261 -31.04 14.53 -20.56
C TRP A 261 -32.38 14.68 -21.25
N ILE A 262 -33.45 14.49 -20.50
CA ILE A 262 -34.81 14.85 -20.88
C ILE A 262 -35.40 15.74 -19.80
N CYS A 263 -35.81 16.96 -20.15
CA CYS A 263 -36.41 17.86 -19.16
C CYS A 263 -37.88 17.48 -18.89
N PRO A 264 -38.52 18.03 -17.84
CA PRO A 264 -39.93 17.76 -17.54
C PRO A 264 -40.91 18.11 -18.67
N VAL A 265 -40.51 18.98 -19.60
CA VAL A 265 -41.31 19.38 -20.79
C VAL A 265 -41.08 18.43 -21.98
N GLY A 266 -40.20 17.43 -21.85
CA GLY A 266 -39.93 16.43 -22.88
C GLY A 266 -38.83 16.80 -23.88
N HIS A 267 -38.18 17.96 -23.73
CA HIS A 267 -37.04 18.31 -24.58
C HIS A 267 -35.82 17.46 -24.24
N GLU A 268 -35.20 16.89 -25.27
CA GLU A 268 -33.99 16.08 -25.17
C GLU A 268 -32.76 16.89 -25.55
N TYR A 269 -31.70 16.80 -24.75
CA TYR A 269 -30.47 17.58 -24.97
C TYR A 269 -29.26 16.94 -24.31
N GLN A 270 -28.07 17.31 -24.77
CA GLN A 270 -26.81 16.88 -24.14
C GLN A 270 -26.25 17.97 -23.23
N SER A 271 -25.78 17.58 -22.05
CA SER A 271 -25.00 18.44 -21.14
C SER A 271 -24.09 17.58 -20.27
N THR A 272 -23.05 18.19 -19.71
CA THR A 272 -22.24 17.52 -18.69
C THR A 272 -22.99 17.45 -17.37
N ILE A 273 -22.73 16.41 -16.57
CA ILE A 273 -23.29 16.25 -15.22
C ILE A 273 -22.92 17.45 -14.35
N LEU A 274 -21.64 17.84 -14.35
CA LEU A 274 -21.13 19.02 -13.65
C LEU A 274 -21.92 20.30 -13.94
N ASN A 275 -22.26 20.56 -15.21
CA ASN A 275 -23.02 21.76 -15.57
C ASN A 275 -24.46 21.70 -15.07
N ARG A 276 -25.04 20.49 -14.98
CA ARG A 276 -26.41 20.27 -14.50
C ARG A 276 -26.55 20.42 -12.98
N THR A 277 -25.47 20.30 -12.22
CA THR A 277 -25.50 20.32 -10.75
C THR A 277 -24.86 21.57 -10.12
N ARG A 278 -24.34 22.52 -10.91
CA ARG A 278 -23.74 23.77 -10.39
C ARG A 278 -24.80 24.74 -9.85
N LYS A 279 -24.58 25.29 -8.65
CA LYS A 279 -25.52 26.17 -7.91
C LYS A 279 -25.62 27.65 -8.38
N LYS A 280 -24.68 28.19 -9.17
CA LYS A 280 -24.72 29.62 -9.54
C LYS A 280 -25.58 29.86 -10.79
N GLY A 281 -26.80 30.37 -10.55
CA GLY A 281 -27.54 31.27 -11.44
C GLY A 281 -28.03 30.72 -12.78
N ASN A 282 -28.79 29.62 -12.77
CA ASN A 282 -29.26 28.84 -13.94
C ASN A 282 -28.33 27.66 -14.27
N GLY A 283 -28.21 26.68 -13.37
CA GLY A 283 -27.55 25.41 -13.72
C GLY A 283 -28.18 24.87 -15.00
N ASN A 284 -27.40 24.84 -16.11
CA ASN A 284 -27.87 24.72 -17.49
C ASN A 284 -29.22 24.00 -17.59
N CYS A 285 -30.28 24.81 -17.59
CA CYS A 285 -31.63 24.36 -17.88
C CYS A 285 -31.62 23.76 -19.28
N CYS A 286 -32.67 23.02 -19.64
CA CYS A 286 -32.85 22.60 -21.02
C CYS A 286 -32.63 23.81 -21.95
N PRO A 287 -31.64 23.77 -22.88
CA PRO A 287 -31.31 24.91 -23.73
C PRO A 287 -32.49 25.36 -24.60
N ILE A 288 -33.41 24.43 -24.88
CA ILE A 288 -34.64 24.71 -25.60
C ILE A 288 -35.65 25.47 -24.74
N CYS A 289 -35.78 25.12 -23.45
CA CYS A 289 -36.60 25.88 -22.51
C CYS A 289 -36.00 27.25 -22.21
N ASP A 290 -34.68 27.32 -22.13
CA ASP A 290 -33.94 28.54 -21.80
C ASP A 290 -33.96 29.54 -22.97
N ALA A 291 -33.82 29.07 -24.21
CA ALA A 291 -33.96 29.90 -25.41
C ALA A 291 -35.28 30.71 -25.43
N ARG A 292 -36.39 30.12 -24.96
CA ARG A 292 -37.69 30.79 -24.87
C ARG A 292 -37.77 31.89 -23.80
N ARG A 293 -36.83 31.92 -22.86
CA ARG A 293 -36.75 32.97 -21.82
C ARG A 293 -35.87 34.16 -22.22
N HIS A 294 -35.16 34.05 -23.35
CA HIS A 294 -34.31 35.12 -23.85
C HIS A 294 -35.06 36.18 -24.67
N THR A 295 -36.36 35.99 -24.88
CA THR A 295 -37.25 36.93 -25.59
C THR A 295 -38.49 37.15 -24.73
N SER A 296 -39.01 38.37 -24.67
CA SER A 296 -40.22 38.63 -23.88
C SER A 296 -41.45 37.97 -24.53
N PHE A 297 -42.50 37.69 -23.75
CA PHE A 297 -43.76 37.18 -24.32
C PHE A 297 -44.33 38.15 -25.35
N ALA A 298 -44.22 39.46 -25.11
CA ALA A 298 -44.73 40.49 -26.01
C ALA A 298 -43.93 40.54 -27.32
N GLU A 299 -42.61 40.42 -27.28
CA GLU A 299 -41.77 40.29 -28.47
C GLU A 299 -42.18 39.06 -29.30
N GLN A 300 -42.38 37.90 -28.66
CA GLN A 300 -42.84 36.67 -29.34
C GLN A 300 -44.24 36.84 -29.95
N ALA A 301 -45.13 37.59 -29.30
CA ALA A 301 -46.46 37.89 -29.83
C ALA A 301 -46.37 38.79 -31.09
N VAL A 302 -45.54 39.84 -31.06
CA VAL A 302 -45.29 40.70 -32.23
C VAL A 302 -44.71 39.86 -33.37
N PHE A 303 -43.69 39.04 -33.10
CA PHE A 303 -43.10 38.14 -34.09
C PHE A 303 -44.14 37.21 -34.72
N PHE A 304 -45.03 36.61 -33.92
CA PHE A 304 -46.08 35.72 -34.42
C PHE A 304 -47.01 36.41 -35.43
N TYR A 305 -47.49 37.62 -35.12
CA TYR A 305 -48.38 38.36 -36.03
C TYR A 305 -47.64 38.86 -37.28
N VAL A 306 -46.41 39.34 -37.13
CA VAL A 306 -45.58 39.76 -38.28
C VAL A 306 -45.30 38.57 -39.21
N LYS A 307 -44.98 37.39 -38.65
CA LYS A 307 -44.72 36.18 -39.43
C LYS A 307 -45.93 35.63 -40.18
N LYS A 308 -47.15 35.85 -39.68
CA LYS A 308 -48.38 35.53 -40.42
C LYS A 308 -48.52 36.33 -41.70
N SER A 309 -48.16 37.62 -41.66
CA SER A 309 -48.21 38.50 -42.82
C SER A 309 -47.00 38.37 -43.74
N PHE A 310 -45.83 38.06 -43.17
CA PHE A 310 -44.55 37.92 -43.87
C PHE A 310 -43.87 36.60 -43.46
N PRO A 311 -44.12 35.49 -44.17
CA PRO A 311 -43.68 34.14 -43.77
C PRO A 311 -42.16 33.98 -43.56
N ASN A 312 -41.36 34.78 -44.28
CA ASN A 312 -39.90 34.78 -44.21
C ASN A 312 -39.34 35.57 -43.02
N THR A 313 -40.18 36.04 -42.10
CA THR A 313 -39.74 36.78 -40.91
C THR A 313 -38.89 35.89 -39.99
N ILE A 314 -37.77 36.46 -39.53
CA ILE A 314 -36.76 35.84 -38.67
C ILE A 314 -36.78 36.55 -37.31
N ASN A 315 -36.81 35.79 -36.22
CA ASN A 315 -36.64 36.33 -34.86
C ASN A 315 -35.16 36.21 -34.46
N ARG A 316 -34.65 37.18 -33.69
CA ARG A 316 -33.26 37.23 -33.22
C ARG A 316 -32.24 37.17 -34.36
N TYR A 317 -32.43 37.98 -35.39
CA TYR A 317 -31.56 37.99 -36.56
C TYR A 317 -30.18 38.53 -36.20
N LYS A 318 -29.14 37.82 -36.66
CA LYS A 318 -27.73 38.21 -36.50
C LYS A 318 -27.03 38.12 -37.83
N ASP A 319 -26.14 39.06 -38.08
CA ASP A 319 -25.28 39.08 -39.26
C ASP A 319 -23.95 39.76 -38.93
N SER A 320 -22.92 39.41 -39.69
CA SER A 320 -21.59 40.01 -39.63
C SER A 320 -21.61 41.53 -39.65
N PHE A 321 -22.51 42.17 -40.43
CA PHE A 321 -22.58 43.62 -40.54
C PHE A 321 -23.19 44.30 -39.30
N LEU A 322 -23.83 43.53 -38.42
CA LEU A 322 -24.45 44.05 -37.20
C LEU A 322 -23.47 44.16 -36.04
N ASN A 323 -22.17 43.87 -36.19
CA ASN A 323 -21.14 44.08 -35.14
C ASN A 323 -21.58 43.59 -33.74
N ASP A 324 -21.97 42.32 -33.64
CA ASP A 324 -22.51 41.64 -32.45
C ASP A 324 -23.89 42.10 -31.95
N PHE A 325 -24.53 43.08 -32.61
CA PHE A 325 -25.92 43.43 -32.36
C PHE A 325 -26.88 42.36 -32.93
N GLU A 326 -28.00 42.17 -32.23
CA GLU A 326 -29.09 41.28 -32.59
C GLU A 326 -30.31 42.14 -32.92
N LEU A 327 -31.06 41.81 -33.96
CA LEU A 327 -32.37 42.41 -34.25
C LEU A 327 -33.46 41.49 -33.73
N ASP A 328 -34.39 41.99 -32.92
CA ASP A 328 -35.45 41.15 -32.34
C ASP A 328 -36.29 40.46 -33.42
N ILE A 329 -36.67 41.20 -34.47
CA ILE A 329 -37.43 40.68 -35.61
C ILE A 329 -36.90 41.32 -36.91
N TYR A 330 -36.59 40.50 -37.92
CA TYR A 330 -36.18 40.95 -39.25
C TYR A 330 -37.07 40.38 -40.33
N ILE A 331 -37.49 41.23 -41.28
CA ILE A 331 -38.33 40.90 -42.43
C ILE A 331 -37.47 41.06 -43.69
N PRO A 332 -36.81 39.99 -44.18
CA PRO A 332 -35.80 40.09 -45.24
C PRO A 332 -36.35 40.68 -46.54
N GLU A 333 -37.55 40.27 -46.93
CA GLU A 333 -38.22 40.70 -48.15
C GLU A 333 -38.58 42.19 -48.19
N LYS A 334 -38.70 42.84 -47.02
CA LYS A 334 -38.90 44.29 -46.90
C LYS A 334 -37.64 45.03 -46.47
N LYS A 335 -36.59 44.31 -46.08
CA LYS A 335 -35.39 44.84 -45.42
C LYS A 335 -35.76 45.69 -44.19
N ILE A 336 -36.78 45.28 -43.44
CA ILE A 336 -37.27 45.98 -42.24
C ILE A 336 -36.82 45.19 -41.01
N ALA A 337 -36.30 45.91 -40.02
CA ALA A 337 -36.05 45.40 -38.68
C ALA A 337 -37.08 46.00 -37.71
N ILE A 338 -37.58 45.20 -36.78
CA ILE A 338 -38.42 45.63 -35.66
C ILE A 338 -37.65 45.27 -34.40
N GLU A 339 -37.27 46.30 -33.65
CA GLU A 339 -36.68 46.17 -32.32
C GLU A 339 -37.80 46.42 -31.29
N TYR A 340 -38.12 45.40 -30.49
CA TYR A 340 -39.12 45.47 -29.46
C TYR A 340 -38.46 45.91 -28.15
N ASP A 341 -38.89 47.06 -27.61
CA ASP A 341 -38.36 47.58 -26.34
C ASP A 341 -36.85 47.89 -26.37
N GLY A 342 -36.37 48.36 -27.51
CA GLY A 342 -34.94 48.64 -27.74
C GLY A 342 -34.34 49.66 -26.75
N LYS A 343 -33.02 49.56 -26.56
CA LYS A 343 -32.23 50.32 -25.57
C LYS A 343 -32.42 51.85 -25.56
N ALA A 344 -32.87 52.44 -26.68
CA ALA A 344 -33.15 53.87 -26.77
C ALA A 344 -34.26 54.34 -25.82
N TRP A 345 -35.21 53.45 -25.49
CA TRP A 345 -36.34 53.74 -24.58
C TRP A 345 -35.97 53.58 -23.09
N HIS A 346 -34.78 53.03 -22.80
CA HIS A 346 -34.28 52.75 -21.45
C HIS A 346 -33.04 53.57 -21.07
N LYS A 347 -32.44 54.31 -22.02
CA LYS A 347 -31.43 55.32 -21.71
C LYS A 347 -32.17 56.59 -21.29
N GLU A 348 -31.94 57.03 -20.06
CA GLU A 348 -32.44 58.27 -19.48
C GLU A 348 -32.77 59.36 -20.51
N ILE A 349 -34.07 59.55 -20.76
CA ILE A 349 -34.60 60.88 -20.98
C ILE A 349 -35.79 61.05 -20.04
N LEU A 350 -35.57 61.87 -19.01
CA LEU A 350 -36.57 62.79 -18.48
C LEU A 350 -37.28 63.47 -19.67
N PHE A 351 -38.36 62.89 -20.19
CA PHE A 351 -39.31 63.65 -21.01
C PHE A 351 -40.37 64.24 -20.06
N GLU A 352 -39.93 65.21 -19.26
CA GLU A 352 -40.81 66.19 -18.61
C GLU A 352 -41.42 67.17 -19.63
N ARG A 353 -40.99 67.16 -20.90
CA ARG A 353 -41.33 68.21 -21.88
C ARG A 353 -42.64 68.04 -22.66
N GLU A 354 -43.42 66.98 -22.43
CA GLU A 354 -44.74 66.80 -23.08
C GLU A 354 -45.89 66.46 -22.11
N LYS A 355 -45.64 66.45 -20.79
CA LYS A 355 -46.72 66.33 -19.80
C LYS A 355 -47.58 67.61 -19.66
N GLU A 356 -47.11 68.75 -20.18
CA GLU A 356 -47.81 70.03 -20.01
C GLU A 356 -48.57 70.55 -21.25
N ASN A 357 -48.55 69.89 -22.41
CA ASN A 357 -49.14 70.48 -23.62
C ASN A 357 -50.28 69.73 -24.33
N ILE A 358 -50.71 68.53 -23.90
CA ILE A 358 -51.95 67.93 -24.44
C ILE A 358 -52.68 67.12 -23.37
N LEU A 359 -53.39 67.82 -22.46
CA LEU A 359 -54.69 67.44 -21.90
C LEU A 359 -55.16 68.51 -20.89
N TYR A 360 -55.39 69.74 -21.39
CA TYR A 360 -56.26 70.70 -20.71
C TYR A 360 -57.44 71.05 -21.64
N VAL A 361 -58.34 70.09 -21.85
CA VAL A 361 -59.76 70.37 -22.15
C VAL A 361 -60.63 69.26 -21.56
N LYS A 362 -61.20 69.52 -20.38
CA LYS A 362 -62.57 69.19 -19.93
C LYS A 362 -62.65 69.66 -18.47
N LYS A 363 -63.45 70.66 -18.08
CA LYS A 363 -64.86 70.94 -18.43
C LYS A 363 -65.18 72.43 -18.22
N MET A 364 -66.08 72.97 -19.04
CA MET A 364 -67.04 73.96 -18.53
C MET A 364 -68.11 73.20 -17.75
N GLU A 365 -68.21 73.48 -16.46
CA GLU A 365 -69.44 73.74 -15.68
C GLU A 365 -69.02 74.07 -14.23
#